data_AF-B4DG77-F1
#
_entry.id   AF-B4DG77-F1
#
_cell.length_a   1.000
_cell.length_b   1.000
_cell.length_c   1.000
_cell.angle_alpha   90.00
_cell.angle_beta   90.00
_cell.angle_gamma   90.00
#
_symmetry.space_group_name_H-M   'P 1'
#
loop_
_entity.id
_entity.type
_entity.pdbx_description
1 polymer ?
#
loop_
_entity_poly.entity_id
_entity_poly.type
_entity_poly.pdbx_seq_one_letter_code
_entity_poly.pdbx_strand_id
1 'polypeptide(L)'
;MPHLPLASFRPPFWGLRHSRGLPRFHSVSTQSEPHGSPISRRNREAKQKRLREKQATLEAEIAGESKSPAESIKAWRPKELVLYEIPTKPGEKKDVSGPLPPAYSPRYVEAAWYPWWVREGFFKPEYQARLPQATGETFSMCIPPPNVTGSLHIGHALTVAIQDALVRWHRMRGDQVLWVPGSDHAGIATQAVVEKQLWKERGVRRHELSREAFLREVWQWKEAKGGEICEQLRALGASLDWDRVFYHGCWLLSGCD
;
A
#
# COMPACT_ATOMS: atom_id res chain seq x y z
N MET A 1 -7.35 -2.39 -57.18
CA MET A 1 -6.78 -3.75 -57.12
C MET A 1 -5.97 -3.88 -55.84
N PRO A 2 -6.21 -4.87 -54.97
CA PRO A 2 -7.49 -5.10 -54.31
C PRO A 2 -7.39 -5.07 -52.78
N HIS A 3 -8.56 -4.80 -52.22
CA HIS A 3 -8.99 -4.78 -50.83
C HIS A 3 -9.12 -6.23 -50.32
N LEU A 4 -8.46 -6.57 -49.21
CA LEU A 4 -8.63 -7.86 -48.53
C LEU A 4 -9.85 -7.81 -47.59
N PRO A 5 -10.78 -8.77 -47.65
CA PRO A 5 -11.97 -8.77 -46.80
C PRO A 5 -11.73 -9.39 -45.42
N LEU A 6 -12.39 -8.81 -44.42
CA LEU A 6 -12.48 -9.29 -43.04
C LEU A 6 -13.27 -10.61 -42.99
N ALA A 7 -12.64 -11.68 -42.49
CA ALA A 7 -13.31 -12.95 -42.22
C ALA A 7 -14.11 -12.86 -40.91
N SER A 8 -15.41 -13.17 -40.99
CA SER A 8 -16.34 -13.23 -39.87
C SER A 8 -16.29 -14.61 -39.20
N PHE A 9 -15.90 -14.62 -37.93
CA PHE A 9 -15.91 -15.81 -37.07
C PHE A 9 -17.34 -16.03 -36.53
N ARG A 10 -18.01 -17.11 -36.91
CA ARG A 10 -19.27 -17.57 -36.30
C ARG A 10 -18.98 -18.67 -35.28
N PRO A 11 -19.52 -18.62 -34.05
CA PRO A 11 -19.42 -19.72 -33.09
C PRO A 11 -20.47 -20.80 -33.38
N PRO A 12 -20.21 -22.09 -33.06
CA PRO A 12 -21.15 -23.17 -33.31
C PRO A 12 -22.27 -23.24 -32.26
N PHE A 13 -23.48 -23.43 -32.77
CA PHE A 13 -24.73 -23.71 -32.06
C PHE A 13 -24.63 -24.97 -31.20
N TRP A 14 -25.01 -24.87 -29.93
CA TRP A 14 -25.26 -26.02 -29.05
C TRP A 14 -26.65 -26.59 -29.31
N GLY A 15 -26.71 -27.84 -29.78
CA GLY A 15 -27.95 -28.59 -29.98
C GLY A 15 -28.44 -29.25 -28.69
N LEU A 16 -29.73 -29.04 -28.38
CA LEU A 16 -30.48 -29.75 -27.36
C LEU A 16 -30.67 -31.23 -27.73
N ARG A 17 -30.46 -32.14 -26.76
CA ARG A 17 -31.01 -33.50 -26.82
C ARG A 17 -31.64 -33.88 -25.48
N HIS A 18 -32.92 -34.24 -25.55
CA HIS A 18 -33.75 -34.72 -24.46
C HIS A 18 -33.23 -36.04 -23.86
N SER A 19 -33.31 -36.17 -22.54
CA SER A 19 -33.19 -37.45 -21.83
C SER A 19 -34.33 -37.61 -20.82
N ARG A 20 -34.89 -38.82 -20.83
CA ARG A 20 -36.10 -39.27 -20.15
C ARG A 20 -35.83 -39.65 -18.69
N GLY A 21 -36.86 -39.47 -17.83
CA GLY A 21 -37.16 -40.34 -16.70
C GLY A 21 -36.44 -40.08 -15.38
N LEU A 22 -37.17 -39.60 -14.37
CA LEU A 22 -36.78 -39.60 -12.96
C LEU A 22 -37.40 -40.81 -12.24
N PRO A 23 -36.63 -41.60 -11.47
CA PRO A 23 -37.17 -42.38 -10.37
C PRO A 23 -36.98 -41.65 -9.03
N ARG A 24 -38.04 -41.63 -8.22
CA ARG A 24 -38.05 -41.18 -6.82
C ARG A 24 -37.10 -42.05 -5.98
N PHE A 25 -36.37 -41.42 -5.05
CA PHE A 25 -35.67 -42.10 -3.96
C PHE A 25 -36.04 -41.52 -2.60
N HIS A 26 -36.22 -42.42 -1.65
CA HIS A 26 -36.63 -42.21 -0.26
C HIS A 26 -35.57 -41.50 0.58
N SER A 27 -36.02 -40.84 1.66
CA SER A 27 -35.21 -40.19 2.68
C SER A 27 -34.33 -41.20 3.44
N VAL A 28 -33.01 -41.06 3.34
CA VAL A 28 -32.05 -41.78 4.19
C VAL A 28 -31.37 -40.78 5.12
N SER A 29 -31.69 -40.94 6.40
CA SER A 29 -30.98 -40.34 7.53
C SER A 29 -29.49 -40.66 7.45
N THR A 30 -28.63 -39.65 7.57
CA THR A 30 -27.20 -39.83 7.78
C THR A 30 -26.73 -38.89 8.87
N GLN A 31 -26.56 -39.42 10.07
CA GLN A 31 -25.52 -38.96 10.96
C GLN A 31 -24.18 -39.24 10.27
N SER A 32 -23.31 -38.25 10.10
CA SER A 32 -21.99 -38.41 9.48
C SER A 32 -20.86 -38.24 10.49
N GLU A 33 -20.17 -39.35 10.74
CA GLU A 33 -18.87 -39.46 11.40
C GLU A 33 -17.74 -38.73 10.62
N PRO A 34 -16.65 -38.30 11.27
CA PRO A 34 -15.65 -37.39 10.70
C PRO A 34 -14.58 -38.16 9.91
N HIS A 35 -14.92 -38.65 8.72
CA HIS A 35 -13.94 -39.28 7.83
C HIS A 35 -13.89 -38.58 6.47
N GLY A 36 -12.90 -37.68 6.32
CA GLY A 36 -12.54 -37.09 5.03
C GLY A 36 -12.09 -38.17 4.03
N SER A 37 -12.47 -38.00 2.76
CA SER A 37 -12.23 -39.00 1.70
C SER A 37 -10.75 -39.40 1.56
N PRO A 38 -10.44 -40.65 1.15
CA PRO A 38 -9.06 -41.13 0.99
C PRO A 38 -8.21 -40.25 0.06
N ILE A 39 -8.84 -39.67 -0.97
CA ILE A 39 -8.22 -38.74 -1.91
C ILE A 39 -7.80 -37.43 -1.22
N SER A 40 -8.61 -36.92 -0.28
CA SER A 40 -8.31 -35.69 0.47
C SER A 40 -7.13 -35.87 1.44
N ARG A 41 -7.04 -37.02 2.15
CA ARG A 41 -5.88 -37.37 2.98
C ARG A 41 -4.60 -37.49 2.14
N ARG A 42 -4.67 -38.22 1.02
CA ARG A 42 -3.54 -38.39 0.09
C ARG A 42 -3.03 -37.07 -0.48
N ASN A 43 -3.93 -36.14 -0.82
CA ASN A 43 -3.57 -34.80 -1.31
C ASN A 43 -2.91 -33.94 -0.22
N ARG A 44 -3.37 -34.06 1.04
CA ARG A 44 -2.81 -33.33 2.18
C ARG A 44 -1.42 -33.86 2.56
N GLU A 45 -1.23 -35.16 2.52
CA GLU A 45 0.06 -35.84 2.73
C GLU A 45 1.06 -35.49 1.63
N ALA A 46 0.65 -35.49 0.36
CA ALA A 46 1.49 -35.09 -0.76
C ALA A 46 1.94 -33.62 -0.65
N LYS A 47 1.05 -32.72 -0.19
CA LYS A 47 1.38 -31.31 0.05
C LYS A 47 2.37 -31.14 1.20
N GLN A 48 2.19 -31.88 2.30
CA GLN A 48 3.11 -31.86 3.43
C GLN A 48 4.48 -32.42 3.05
N LYS A 49 4.53 -33.49 2.24
CA LYS A 49 5.78 -34.07 1.74
C LYS A 49 6.56 -33.07 0.88
N ARG A 50 5.90 -32.39 -0.05
CA ARG A 50 6.52 -31.33 -0.88
C ARG A 50 7.04 -30.16 -0.04
N LEU A 51 6.35 -29.81 1.04
CA LEU A 51 6.83 -28.76 1.96
C LEU A 51 8.09 -29.19 2.69
N ARG A 52 8.13 -30.43 3.20
CA ARG A 52 9.31 -30.98 3.88
C ARG A 52 10.50 -31.14 2.95
N GLU A 53 10.28 -31.57 1.72
CA GLU A 53 11.32 -31.67 0.69
C GLU A 53 11.89 -30.29 0.34
N LYS A 54 11.05 -29.25 0.23
CA LYS A 54 11.48 -27.85 0.06
C LYS A 54 12.24 -27.31 1.26
N GLN A 55 11.78 -27.63 2.48
CA GLN A 55 12.45 -27.22 3.71
C GLN A 55 13.83 -27.87 3.80
N ALA A 56 13.93 -29.18 3.52
CA ALA A 56 15.17 -29.93 3.54
C ALA A 56 16.16 -29.50 2.44
N THR A 57 15.68 -29.09 1.26
CA THR A 57 16.54 -28.53 0.21
C THR A 57 17.11 -27.17 0.61
N LEU A 58 16.28 -26.29 1.19
CA LEU A 58 16.76 -25.01 1.75
C LEU A 58 17.76 -25.23 2.89
N GLU A 59 17.48 -26.17 3.80
CA GLU A 59 18.40 -26.52 4.89
C GLU A 59 19.70 -27.15 4.38
N ALA A 60 19.66 -27.95 3.30
CA ALA A 60 20.83 -28.52 2.66
C ALA A 60 21.65 -27.47 1.88
N GLU A 61 21.01 -26.48 1.26
CA GLU A 61 21.68 -25.33 0.63
C GLU A 61 22.40 -24.49 1.70
N ILE A 62 21.73 -24.21 2.82
CA ILE A 62 22.32 -23.49 3.97
C ILE A 62 23.48 -24.29 4.58
N ALA A 63 23.36 -25.62 4.68
CA ALA A 63 24.42 -26.47 5.21
C ALA A 63 25.60 -26.63 4.23
N GLY A 64 25.32 -26.65 2.92
CA GLY A 64 26.31 -26.80 1.85
C GLY A 64 27.20 -25.56 1.63
N GLU A 65 26.75 -24.38 2.07
CA GLU A 65 27.53 -23.14 2.08
C GLU A 65 28.51 -23.02 3.27
N SER A 66 28.77 -24.11 4.01
CA SER A 66 29.84 -24.17 5.01
C SER A 66 31.21 -24.52 4.39
N LYS A 67 31.62 -23.78 3.36
CA LYS A 67 33.04 -23.66 2.97
C LYS A 67 33.55 -22.29 3.41
N SER A 68 34.59 -22.28 4.23
CA SER A 68 35.28 -21.10 4.77
C SER A 68 35.34 -19.91 3.79
N PRO A 69 34.78 -18.73 4.13
CA PRO A 69 34.91 -17.54 3.30
C PRO A 69 36.27 -16.86 3.58
N ALA A 70 37.34 -17.54 3.22
CA ALA A 70 38.68 -16.96 3.15
C ALA A 70 39.04 -16.80 1.66
N GLU A 71 38.37 -15.85 1.00
CA GLU A 71 38.88 -15.00 -0.10
C GLU A 71 37.74 -14.22 -0.78
N SER A 72 37.77 -12.90 -0.64
CA SER A 72 37.06 -11.86 -1.42
C SER A 72 35.62 -11.42 -1.09
N ILE A 73 35.08 -11.64 0.11
CA ILE A 73 33.98 -10.79 0.57
C ILE A 73 34.59 -9.45 1.01
N LYS A 74 34.54 -8.45 0.13
CA LYS A 74 34.79 -7.04 0.48
C LYS A 74 33.85 -6.72 1.64
N ALA A 75 34.36 -6.74 2.87
CA ALA A 75 33.58 -6.48 4.06
C ALA A 75 32.84 -5.16 3.87
N TRP A 76 31.50 -5.21 3.80
CA TRP A 76 30.66 -4.03 3.74
C TRP A 76 30.86 -3.27 5.06
N ARG A 77 31.73 -2.26 5.02
CA ARG A 77 31.89 -1.35 6.15
C ARG A 77 30.62 -0.51 6.22
N PRO A 78 29.94 -0.41 7.38
CA PRO A 78 28.82 0.50 7.52
C PRO A 78 29.32 1.90 7.18
N LYS A 79 28.73 2.51 6.15
CA LYS A 79 29.03 3.89 5.78
C LYS A 79 28.68 4.77 6.98
N GLU A 80 29.61 5.63 7.37
CA GLU A 80 29.40 6.60 8.44
C GLU A 80 28.17 7.46 8.10
N LEU A 81 27.20 7.49 9.01
CA LEU A 81 25.95 8.22 8.83
C LEU A 81 26.21 9.71 9.04
N VAL A 82 26.50 10.43 7.95
CA VAL A 82 26.60 11.89 8.01
C VAL A 82 25.21 12.47 8.20
N LEU A 83 25.00 13.19 9.30
CA LEU A 83 23.75 13.86 9.66
C LEU A 83 23.85 15.37 9.41
N TYR A 84 22.71 16.00 9.14
CA TYR A 84 22.62 17.45 9.02
C TYR A 84 22.46 18.06 10.42
N GLU A 85 23.48 18.76 10.91
CA GLU A 85 23.54 19.29 12.27
C GLU A 85 23.24 20.80 12.38
N ILE A 86 23.08 21.48 11.24
CA ILE A 86 22.82 22.92 11.23
C ILE A 86 21.39 23.16 11.75
N PRO A 87 21.20 24.02 12.77
CA PRO A 87 19.89 24.31 13.35
C PRO A 87 19.04 25.14 12.38
N THR A 88 18.35 24.46 11.45
CA THR A 88 17.36 25.09 10.56
C THR A 88 16.00 25.07 11.23
N LYS A 89 15.31 26.21 11.29
CA LYS A 89 13.96 26.24 11.85
C LYS A 89 13.01 25.42 10.96
N PRO A 90 11.98 24.77 11.52
CA PRO A 90 11.02 24.00 10.74
C PRO A 90 10.43 24.83 9.59
N GLY A 91 10.56 24.29 8.37
CA GLY A 91 10.07 24.91 7.15
C GLY A 91 10.98 25.97 6.53
N GLU A 92 12.09 26.37 7.16
CA GLU A 92 13.06 27.24 6.50
C GLU A 92 13.91 26.50 5.46
N LYS A 93 14.38 27.25 4.47
CA LYS A 93 15.27 26.69 3.44
C LYS A 93 16.56 26.23 4.10
N LYS A 94 16.94 24.99 3.80
CA LYS A 94 18.20 24.39 4.23
C LYS A 94 19.39 25.29 3.87
N ASP A 95 20.28 25.50 4.83
CA ASP A 95 21.56 26.15 4.59
C ASP A 95 22.51 25.19 3.85
N VAL A 96 23.04 25.66 2.72
CA VAL A 96 23.95 24.94 1.82
C VAL A 96 25.28 25.67 1.62
N SER A 97 25.56 26.70 2.42
CA SER A 97 26.79 27.50 2.34
C SER A 97 28.02 26.76 2.89
N GLY A 98 27.82 25.79 3.78
CA GLY A 98 28.88 24.99 4.39
C GLY A 98 29.46 23.92 3.46
N PRO A 99 30.58 23.28 3.87
CA PRO A 99 31.20 22.20 3.10
C PRO A 99 30.26 21.01 2.97
N LEU A 100 30.21 20.43 1.76
CA LEU A 100 29.41 19.23 1.50
C LEU A 100 30.12 17.97 2.04
N PRO A 101 29.37 16.97 2.52
CA PRO A 101 29.95 15.68 2.90
C PRO A 101 30.73 15.04 1.74
N PRO A 102 31.80 14.28 2.03
CA PRO A 102 32.63 13.65 1.01
C PRO A 102 31.90 12.55 0.22
N ALA A 103 30.76 12.05 0.73
CA ALA A 103 29.92 11.06 0.08
C ALA A 103 28.44 11.41 0.24
N TYR A 104 27.62 10.98 -0.72
CA TYR A 104 26.17 11.15 -0.66
C TYR A 104 25.57 10.44 0.56
N SER A 105 24.86 11.20 1.40
CA SER A 105 24.05 10.72 2.52
C SER A 105 22.62 11.19 2.33
N PRO A 106 21.63 10.30 2.09
CA PRO A 106 20.23 10.68 1.93
C PRO A 106 19.70 11.46 3.13
N ARG A 107 20.01 11.00 4.35
CA ARG A 107 19.59 11.66 5.59
C ARG A 107 20.15 13.07 5.72
N TYR A 108 21.38 13.30 5.28
CA TYR A 108 21.94 14.64 5.19
C TYR A 108 21.21 15.45 4.14
N VAL A 109 21.04 14.91 2.93
CA VAL A 109 20.52 15.63 1.76
C VAL A 109 19.07 16.04 1.98
N GLU A 110 18.19 15.10 2.30
CA GLU A 110 16.73 15.26 2.43
C GLU A 110 16.31 16.12 3.63
N ALA A 111 17.18 16.27 4.64
CA ALA A 111 16.91 17.08 5.82
C ALA A 111 16.45 18.51 5.45
N ALA A 112 15.44 19.01 6.17
CA ALA A 112 14.82 20.33 6.04
C ALA A 112 14.10 20.64 4.71
N TRP A 113 14.34 19.91 3.60
CA TRP A 113 13.71 20.22 2.31
C TRP A 113 12.21 20.05 2.31
N TYR A 114 11.71 18.91 2.81
CA TYR A 114 10.29 18.60 2.70
C TYR A 114 9.41 19.59 3.47
N PRO A 115 9.69 19.93 4.74
CA PRO A 115 8.95 20.98 5.45
C PRO A 115 9.00 22.33 4.72
N TRP A 116 10.14 22.69 4.13
CA TRP A 116 10.26 23.92 3.35
C TRP A 116 9.38 23.91 2.09
N TRP A 117 9.41 22.83 1.30
CA TRP A 117 8.55 22.69 0.12
C TRP A 117 7.06 22.81 0.44
N VAL A 118 6.63 22.21 1.54
CA VAL A 118 5.25 22.32 2.02
C VAL A 118 4.93 23.76 2.44
N ARG A 119 5.82 24.41 3.20
CA ARG A 119 5.61 25.78 3.68
C ARG A 119 5.52 26.80 2.54
N GLU A 120 6.40 26.70 1.55
CA GLU A 120 6.39 27.60 0.38
C GLU A 120 5.22 27.31 -0.58
N GLY A 121 4.51 26.19 -0.39
CA GLY A 121 3.34 25.83 -1.18
C GLY A 121 3.68 25.33 -2.58
N PHE A 122 4.88 24.79 -2.82
CA PHE A 122 5.32 24.33 -4.15
C PHE A 122 4.44 23.24 -4.76
N PHE A 123 3.73 22.48 -3.92
CA PHE A 123 2.85 21.42 -4.37
C PHE A 123 1.46 21.92 -4.80
N LYS A 124 1.15 23.19 -4.53
CA LYS A 124 -0.16 23.78 -4.74
C LYS A 124 -0.33 24.31 -6.17
N PRO A 125 -1.51 24.15 -6.80
CA PRO A 125 -1.80 24.73 -8.11
C PRO A 125 -1.60 26.24 -8.16
N GLU A 126 -1.91 26.95 -7.06
CA GLU A 126 -1.84 28.41 -6.95
C GLU A 126 -0.40 28.93 -6.99
N TYR A 127 0.59 28.11 -6.58
CA TYR A 127 2.00 28.42 -6.78
C TYR A 127 2.37 28.30 -8.26
N GLN A 128 1.95 27.21 -8.89
CA GLN A 128 2.31 26.88 -10.28
C GLN A 128 1.71 27.88 -11.27
N ALA A 129 0.50 28.37 -11.00
CA ALA A 129 -0.18 29.41 -11.77
C ALA A 129 0.58 30.75 -11.85
N ARG A 130 1.47 31.03 -10.89
CA ARG A 130 2.22 32.29 -10.80
C ARG A 130 3.58 32.22 -11.51
N LEU A 131 3.97 31.05 -12.01
CA LEU A 131 5.27 30.85 -12.63
C LEU A 131 5.28 31.38 -14.08
N PRO A 132 6.39 31.97 -14.54
CA PRO A 132 6.49 32.51 -15.91
C PRO A 132 6.21 31.47 -17.01
N GLN A 133 6.50 30.20 -16.76
CA GLN A 133 6.31 29.09 -17.68
C GLN A 133 4.91 28.47 -17.62
N ALA A 134 3.96 29.05 -16.87
CA ALA A 134 2.63 28.49 -16.74
C ALA A 134 1.92 28.40 -18.10
N THR A 135 1.45 27.20 -18.47
CA THR A 135 0.77 26.93 -19.76
C THR A 135 -0.71 27.26 -19.70
N GLY A 136 -1.30 27.25 -18.51
CA GLY A 136 -2.75 27.32 -18.28
C GLY A 136 -3.46 25.96 -18.39
N GLU A 137 -2.75 24.89 -18.77
CA GLU A 137 -3.29 23.53 -18.75
C GLU A 137 -3.40 23.01 -17.32
N THR A 138 -4.36 22.12 -17.06
CA THR A 138 -4.57 21.54 -15.73
C THR A 138 -4.37 20.03 -15.76
N PHE A 139 -3.65 19.50 -14.77
CA PHE A 139 -3.53 18.07 -14.53
C PHE A 139 -3.97 17.76 -13.10
N SER A 140 -4.93 16.86 -12.94
CA SER A 140 -5.46 16.49 -11.62
C SER A 140 -5.46 14.99 -11.43
N MET A 141 -5.07 14.55 -10.23
CA MET A 141 -5.06 13.14 -9.85
C MET A 141 -5.34 13.00 -8.34
N CYS A 142 -5.95 11.89 -7.95
CA CYS A 142 -6.05 11.48 -6.55
C CYS A 142 -5.06 10.35 -6.27
N ILE A 143 -4.44 10.35 -5.09
CA ILE A 143 -3.77 9.13 -4.62
C ILE A 143 -4.83 8.02 -4.46
N PRO A 144 -4.58 6.77 -4.92
CA PRO A 144 -5.39 5.63 -4.54
C PRO A 144 -5.40 5.58 -3.01
N PRO A 145 -6.55 5.81 -2.36
CA PRO A 145 -6.56 6.07 -0.93
C PRO A 145 -6.09 4.82 -0.17
N PRO A 146 -4.97 4.86 0.57
CA PRO A 146 -4.56 3.74 1.40
C PRO A 146 -5.61 3.47 2.48
N ASN A 147 -5.83 2.18 2.75
CA ASN A 147 -6.70 1.73 3.83
C ASN A 147 -6.08 2.05 5.19
N VAL A 148 -6.86 2.56 6.15
CA VAL A 148 -6.39 2.85 7.53
C VAL A 148 -6.23 1.58 8.39
N THR A 149 -5.73 0.49 7.80
CA THR A 149 -5.60 -0.83 8.46
C THR A 149 -4.19 -1.13 8.95
N GLY A 150 -3.20 -0.28 8.64
CA GLY A 150 -1.81 -0.44 9.05
C GLY A 150 -0.87 0.56 8.39
N SER A 151 0.43 0.26 8.47
CA SER A 151 1.51 1.05 7.88
C SER A 151 1.66 0.79 6.38
N LEU A 152 2.14 1.77 5.62
CA LEU A 152 2.47 1.60 4.21
C LEU A 152 3.61 0.60 4.01
N HIS A 153 3.48 -0.24 2.99
CA HIS A 153 4.50 -1.20 2.54
C HIS A 153 5.10 -0.80 1.17
N ILE A 154 6.13 -1.52 0.71
CA ILE A 154 6.86 -1.23 -0.54
C ILE A 154 5.95 -1.08 -1.79
N GLY A 155 4.87 -1.86 -1.88
CA GLY A 155 3.87 -1.69 -2.95
C GLY A 155 3.27 -0.28 -3.02
N HIS A 156 2.99 0.35 -1.88
CA HIS A 156 2.52 1.75 -1.83
C HIS A 156 3.64 2.71 -2.24
N ALA A 157 4.88 2.45 -1.82
CA ALA A 157 6.02 3.27 -2.21
C ALA A 157 6.22 3.27 -3.74
N LEU A 158 6.06 2.12 -4.40
CA LEU A 158 6.13 2.00 -5.85
C LEU A 158 5.04 2.82 -6.55
N THR A 159 3.78 2.68 -6.13
CA THR A 159 2.67 3.41 -6.76
C THR A 159 2.83 4.92 -6.55
N VAL A 160 3.17 5.35 -5.34
CA VAL A 160 3.42 6.76 -5.01
C VAL A 160 4.59 7.32 -5.82
N ALA A 161 5.69 6.58 -5.99
CA ALA A 161 6.83 7.04 -6.77
C ALA A 161 6.49 7.28 -8.24
N ILE A 162 5.72 6.38 -8.85
CA ILE A 162 5.27 6.54 -10.25
C ILE A 162 4.36 7.76 -10.37
N GLN A 163 3.40 7.90 -9.46
CA GLN A 163 2.47 9.03 -9.45
C GLN A 163 3.19 10.37 -9.22
N ASP A 164 4.12 10.42 -8.27
CA ASP A 164 4.92 11.62 -7.96
C ASP A 164 5.79 12.03 -9.15
N ALA A 165 6.39 11.07 -9.86
CA ALA A 165 7.17 11.34 -11.06
C ALA A 165 6.33 11.99 -12.17
N LEU A 166 5.11 11.48 -12.41
CA LEU A 166 4.18 12.06 -13.39
C LEU A 166 3.76 13.47 -12.99
N VAL A 167 3.38 13.66 -11.74
CA VAL A 167 2.97 14.95 -11.18
C VAL A 167 4.10 15.97 -11.32
N ARG A 168 5.34 15.61 -10.94
CA ARG A 168 6.50 16.49 -11.08
C ARG A 168 6.79 16.83 -12.54
N TRP A 169 6.69 15.87 -13.44
CA TRP A 169 6.86 16.10 -14.88
C TRP A 169 5.85 17.12 -15.42
N HIS A 170 4.57 17.00 -15.08
CA HIS A 170 3.54 17.98 -15.45
C HIS A 170 3.82 19.37 -14.87
N ARG A 171 4.24 19.47 -13.60
CA ARG A 171 4.63 20.76 -12.99
C ARG A 171 5.81 21.39 -13.73
N MET A 172 6.80 20.60 -14.14
CA MET A 172 7.97 21.06 -14.90
C MET A 172 7.61 21.51 -16.32
N ARG A 173 6.54 20.95 -16.91
CA ARG A 173 5.98 21.40 -18.19
C ARG A 173 5.22 22.73 -18.09
N GLY A 174 4.92 23.20 -16.88
CA GLY A 174 4.17 24.43 -16.64
C GLY A 174 2.67 24.24 -16.41
N ASP A 175 2.21 22.99 -16.33
CA ASP A 175 0.81 22.68 -16.08
C ASP A 175 0.46 22.98 -14.61
N GLN A 176 -0.80 23.37 -14.37
CA GLN A 176 -1.38 23.49 -13.03
C GLN A 176 -1.79 22.11 -12.52
N VAL A 177 -0.98 21.58 -11.62
CA VAL A 177 -1.09 20.23 -11.07
C VAL A 177 -1.72 20.23 -9.69
N LEU A 178 -2.82 19.49 -9.56
CA LEU A 178 -3.46 19.13 -8.31
C LEU A 178 -3.31 17.62 -8.05
N TRP A 179 -2.54 17.25 -7.02
CA TRP A 179 -2.46 15.87 -6.56
C TRP A 179 -3.04 15.74 -5.15
N VAL A 180 -4.24 15.19 -5.06
CA VAL A 180 -5.05 15.18 -3.83
C VAL A 180 -4.65 14.00 -2.93
N PRO A 181 -4.24 14.27 -1.67
CA PRO A 181 -4.05 13.22 -0.67
C PRO A 181 -5.37 12.74 -0.10
N GLY A 182 -5.40 11.47 0.31
CA GLY A 182 -6.51 10.96 1.09
C GLY A 182 -6.28 9.56 1.61
N SER A 183 -7.21 9.06 2.43
CA SER A 183 -7.23 7.68 2.90
C SER A 183 -8.66 7.14 3.03
N ASP A 184 -8.80 5.81 3.06
CA ASP A 184 -10.10 5.13 3.09
C ASP A 184 -10.34 4.45 4.43
N HIS A 185 -11.50 4.73 5.03
CA HIS A 185 -11.97 4.14 6.29
C HIS A 185 -11.97 2.61 6.31
N ALA A 186 -12.04 1.94 5.15
CA ALA A 186 -11.91 0.50 4.99
C ALA A 186 -12.82 -0.33 5.93
N GLY A 187 -14.07 0.12 6.15
CA GLY A 187 -15.11 -0.43 7.04
C GLY A 187 -14.78 -1.72 7.80
N ILE A 188 -15.05 -2.88 7.18
CA ILE A 188 -14.89 -4.21 7.80
C ILE A 188 -13.43 -4.51 8.15
N ALA A 189 -12.48 -4.09 7.30
CA ALA A 189 -11.07 -4.36 7.52
C ALA A 189 -10.56 -3.57 8.73
N THR A 190 -10.94 -2.30 8.87
CA THR A 190 -10.60 -1.49 10.05
C THR A 190 -11.23 -2.06 11.31
N GLN A 191 -12.49 -2.48 11.26
CA GLN A 191 -13.16 -3.11 12.38
C GLN A 191 -12.37 -4.34 12.88
N ALA A 192 -12.00 -5.25 11.97
CA ALA A 192 -11.26 -6.47 12.33
C ALA A 192 -9.89 -6.17 12.95
N VAL A 193 -9.20 -5.13 12.48
CA VAL A 193 -7.90 -4.73 13.04
C VAL A 193 -8.06 -4.10 14.42
N VAL A 194 -9.04 -3.23 14.62
CA VAL A 194 -9.34 -2.61 15.93
C VAL A 194 -9.75 -3.67 16.94
N GLU A 195 -10.61 -4.62 16.58
CA GLU A 195 -10.98 -5.74 17.45
C GLU A 195 -9.75 -6.55 17.88
N LYS A 196 -8.85 -6.87 16.94
CA LYS A 196 -7.62 -7.58 17.23
C LYS A 196 -6.69 -6.78 18.15
N GLN A 197 -6.64 -5.46 17.98
CA GLN A 197 -5.84 -4.57 18.83
C GLN A 197 -6.40 -4.51 20.26
N LEU A 198 -7.71 -4.32 20.42
CA LEU A 198 -8.39 -4.29 21.72
C LEU A 198 -8.18 -5.59 22.50
N TRP A 199 -8.27 -6.73 21.81
CA TRP A 199 -7.97 -8.02 22.41
C TRP A 199 -6.50 -8.14 22.85
N LYS A 200 -5.56 -7.67 22.03
CA LYS A 200 -4.13 -7.74 22.33
C LYS A 200 -3.72 -6.84 23.50
N GLU A 201 -4.25 -5.62 23.58
CA GLU A 201 -3.85 -4.63 24.58
C GLU A 201 -4.62 -4.76 25.89
N ARG A 202 -5.94 -4.98 25.81
CA ARG A 202 -6.85 -4.91 26.95
C ARG A 202 -7.55 -6.24 27.23
N GLY A 203 -7.43 -7.24 26.35
CA GLY A 203 -8.14 -8.51 26.50
C GLY A 203 -9.66 -8.39 26.35
N VAL A 204 -10.16 -7.31 25.75
CA VAL A 204 -11.60 -7.02 25.63
C VAL A 204 -12.09 -7.43 24.25
N ARG A 205 -13.26 -8.09 24.20
CA ARG A 205 -13.93 -8.42 22.93
C ARG A 205 -14.92 -7.31 22.54
N ARG A 206 -15.19 -7.15 21.24
CA ARG A 206 -16.16 -6.15 20.75
C ARG A 206 -17.53 -6.24 21.44
N HIS A 207 -18.02 -7.44 21.68
CA HIS A 207 -19.33 -7.68 22.29
C HIS A 207 -19.42 -7.22 23.76
N GLU A 208 -18.28 -6.95 24.39
CA GLU A 208 -18.18 -6.45 25.76
C GLU A 208 -18.20 -4.91 25.80
N LEU A 209 -18.16 -4.24 24.63
CA LEU A 209 -18.22 -2.79 24.48
C LEU A 209 -19.58 -2.34 23.93
N SER A 210 -20.05 -1.16 24.36
CA SER A 210 -21.17 -0.49 23.70
C SER A 210 -20.77 -0.05 22.29
N ARG A 211 -21.76 0.20 21.42
CA ARG A 211 -21.52 0.70 20.06
C ARG A 211 -20.72 2.00 20.09
N GLU A 212 -21.07 2.92 20.98
CA GLU A 212 -20.46 4.23 21.13
C GLU A 212 -19.02 4.10 21.63
N ALA A 213 -18.77 3.21 22.60
CA ALA A 213 -17.42 2.93 23.08
C ALA A 213 -16.54 2.36 21.97
N PHE A 214 -17.04 1.39 21.20
CA PHE A 214 -16.31 0.82 20.09
C PHE A 214 -16.04 1.84 18.97
N LEU A 215 -17.02 2.69 18.63
CA LEU A 215 -16.84 3.74 17.64
C LEU A 215 -15.75 4.74 18.03
N ARG A 216 -15.63 5.09 19.32
CA ARG A 216 -14.52 5.94 19.80
C ARG A 216 -13.15 5.29 19.56
N GLU A 217 -13.01 4.00 19.83
CA GLU A 217 -11.76 3.27 19.58
C GLU A 217 -11.42 3.23 18.08
N VAL A 218 -12.42 3.03 17.20
CA VAL A 218 -12.24 3.09 15.74
C VAL A 218 -11.78 4.48 15.28
N TRP A 219 -12.37 5.55 15.84
CA TRP A 219 -11.96 6.92 15.53
C TRP A 219 -10.53 7.22 15.97
N GLN A 220 -10.16 6.81 17.19
CA GLN A 220 -8.78 6.95 17.69
C GLN A 220 -7.78 6.21 16.79
N TRP A 221 -8.13 4.99 16.38
CA TRP A 221 -7.33 4.22 15.43
C TRP A 221 -7.16 4.94 14.09
N LYS A 222 -8.27 5.47 13.53
CA LYS A 222 -8.28 6.19 12.26
C LYS A 222 -7.40 7.44 12.30
N GLU A 223 -7.44 8.23 13.37
CA GLU A 223 -6.59 9.41 13.51
C GLU A 223 -5.11 9.03 13.64
N ALA A 224 -4.80 8.05 14.50
CA ALA A 224 -3.42 7.60 14.69
C ALA A 224 -2.81 7.03 13.40
N LYS A 225 -3.52 6.12 12.72
CA LYS A 225 -3.05 5.50 11.48
C LYS A 225 -3.11 6.43 10.28
N GLY A 226 -4.09 7.32 10.22
CA GLY A 226 -4.15 8.37 9.22
C GLY A 226 -2.93 9.28 9.30
N GLY A 227 -2.55 9.71 10.52
CA GLY A 227 -1.34 10.50 10.76
C GLY A 227 -0.06 9.76 10.32
N GLU A 228 0.09 8.50 10.74
CA GLU A 228 1.25 7.67 10.37
C GLU A 228 1.40 7.53 8.84
N ILE A 229 0.31 7.24 8.13
CA ILE A 229 0.30 7.14 6.67
C ILE A 229 0.72 8.47 6.02
N CYS A 230 0.19 9.59 6.51
CA CYS A 230 0.58 10.90 6.00
C CYS A 230 2.07 11.17 6.22
N GLU A 231 2.62 10.84 7.39
CA GLU A 231 4.06 10.97 7.66
C GLU A 231 4.91 10.09 6.75
N GLN A 232 4.49 8.86 6.48
CA GLN A 232 5.18 7.96 5.56
C GLN A 232 5.19 8.50 4.13
N LEU A 233 4.07 9.03 3.65
CA LEU A 233 4.00 9.69 2.34
C LEU A 233 4.91 10.92 2.27
N ARG A 234 4.98 11.72 3.34
CA ARG A 234 5.91 12.86 3.44
C ARG A 234 7.37 12.40 3.42
N ALA A 235 7.70 11.34 4.15
CA ALA A 235 9.03 10.76 4.19
C ALA A 235 9.46 10.18 2.84
N LEU A 236 8.53 9.66 2.05
CA LEU A 236 8.77 9.25 0.66
C LEU A 236 9.00 10.42 -0.30
N GLY A 237 8.77 11.67 0.15
CA GLY A 237 8.89 12.85 -0.69
C GLY A 237 7.69 13.10 -1.60
N ALA A 238 6.53 12.50 -1.32
CA ALA A 238 5.32 12.67 -2.13
C ALA A 238 4.89 14.14 -2.18
N SER A 239 4.76 14.69 -3.38
CA SER A 239 4.44 16.11 -3.61
C SER A 239 2.92 16.38 -3.63
N LEU A 240 2.22 15.90 -2.60
CA LEU A 240 0.77 16.02 -2.42
C LEU A 240 0.37 17.41 -1.91
N ASP A 241 -0.84 17.85 -2.26
CA ASP A 241 -1.44 19.06 -1.69
C ASP A 241 -2.08 18.78 -0.33
N TRP A 242 -1.30 18.94 0.74
CA TRP A 242 -1.71 18.64 2.12
C TRP A 242 -2.86 19.51 2.66
N ASP A 243 -3.20 20.62 2.01
CA ASP A 243 -4.34 21.45 2.43
C ASP A 243 -5.67 20.79 2.06
N ARG A 244 -5.66 19.84 1.12
CA ARG A 244 -6.85 19.23 0.53
C ARG A 244 -6.99 17.75 0.91
N VAL A 245 -6.45 17.35 2.07
CA VAL A 245 -6.53 15.96 2.56
C VAL A 245 -7.99 15.55 2.72
N PHE A 246 -8.37 14.48 2.03
CA PHE A 246 -9.71 13.92 2.09
C PHE A 246 -9.74 12.55 2.75
N TYR A 247 -10.74 12.29 3.58
CA TYR A 247 -10.96 10.99 4.21
C TYR A 247 -12.29 10.40 3.72
N HIS A 248 -12.20 9.30 2.97
CA HIS A 248 -13.38 8.61 2.47
C HIS A 248 -14.09 7.86 3.62
N GLY A 249 -15.42 8.00 3.73
CA GLY A 249 -16.25 7.40 4.78
C GLY A 249 -16.52 8.29 6.00
N CYS A 250 -15.92 9.48 6.10
CA CYS A 250 -16.18 10.44 7.18
C CYS A 250 -17.66 10.87 7.24
N TRP A 251 -18.32 10.99 6.07
CA TRP A 251 -19.71 11.44 5.94
C TRP A 251 -20.75 10.49 6.55
N LEU A 252 -20.50 9.17 6.57
CA LEU A 252 -21.48 8.18 7.07
C LEU A 252 -21.47 8.00 8.59
N LEU A 253 -20.42 8.45 9.27
CA LEU A 253 -20.25 8.29 10.72
C LEU A 253 -20.28 9.60 11.49
N SER A 254 -20.12 10.74 10.81
CA SER A 254 -20.06 12.05 11.45
C SER A 254 -21.43 12.71 11.66
N GLY A 255 -22.55 12.04 11.31
CA GLY A 255 -23.89 12.60 11.50
C GLY A 255 -24.00 13.99 10.88
N CYS A 256 -24.23 14.06 9.57
CA CYS A 256 -24.76 15.31 9.00
C CYS A 256 -26.12 15.60 9.65
N ASP A 257 -26.11 16.53 10.60
CA ASP A 257 -27.12 17.59 10.64
C ASP A 257 -26.76 18.66 9.58
#